data_AF-A0A2L2LBX3-F1
#
_entry.id   AF-A0A2L2LBX3-F1
#
_cell.length_a   1.000
_cell.length_b   1.000
_cell.length_c   1.000
_cell.angle_alpha   90.00
_cell.angle_beta   90.00
_cell.angle_gamma   90.00
#
_symmetry.space_group_name_H-M   'P 1'
#
loop_
_entity.id
_entity.type
_entity.pdbx_description
1 polymer ?
#
loop_
_entity_poly.entity_id
_entity_poly.type
_entity_poly.pdbx_seq_one_letter_code
_entity_poly.pdbx_strand_id
1 'polypeptide(L)'
;MTDIAAIIEKLEAADGPNYAIEVEIFKLIHPEYQDFIQGRGGLVHPQDGEDVRVQSSVRPPNYTASFDAALRLMQALLPGWGGIFSFGSGESIHHADIWSERRGNQSSEDDEENPLVGEDSDGEHASPAIALCIAILKAKKAREVSV
;
A
#
# COMPACT_ATOMS: atom_id res chain seq x y z
N MET A 1 2.89 -12.68 -10.95
CA MET A 1 1.93 -12.23 -9.92
C MET A 1 2.72 -11.67 -8.76
N THR A 2 2.51 -10.40 -8.42
CA THR A 2 3.22 -9.74 -7.32
C THR A 2 2.68 -10.27 -5.98
N ASP A 3 3.56 -10.76 -5.11
CA ASP A 3 3.18 -11.30 -3.80
C ASP A 3 3.08 -10.17 -2.77
N ILE A 4 1.87 -9.92 -2.26
CA ILE A 4 1.61 -8.88 -1.26
C ILE A 4 2.40 -9.13 0.02
N ALA A 5 2.57 -10.41 0.43
CA ALA A 5 3.33 -10.75 1.63
C ALA A 5 4.80 -10.32 1.49
N ALA A 6 5.40 -10.61 0.34
CA ALA A 6 6.77 -10.21 0.04
C ALA A 6 6.96 -8.69 -0.02
N ILE A 7 5.96 -7.92 -0.49
CA ILE A 7 6.02 -6.46 -0.44
C ILE A 7 5.97 -5.95 0.99
N ILE A 8 5.11 -6.51 1.85
CA ILE A 8 5.00 -6.13 3.26
C ILE A 8 6.34 -6.34 3.97
N GLU A 9 6.96 -7.52 3.82
CA GLU A 9 8.27 -7.80 4.42
C GLU A 9 9.35 -6.80 3.98
N LYS A 10 9.35 -6.39 2.71
CA LYS A 10 10.28 -5.37 2.20
C LYS A 10 10.02 -4.00 2.79
N LEU A 11 8.75 -3.62 3.01
CA LEU A 11 8.39 -2.36 3.64
C LEU A 11 8.78 -2.33 5.12
N GLU A 12 8.56 -3.42 5.85
CA GLU A 12 8.93 -3.55 7.26
C GLU A 12 10.45 -3.50 7.47
N ALA A 13 11.23 -3.96 6.48
CA ALA A 13 12.68 -3.93 6.49
C ALA A 13 13.31 -2.65 5.87
N ALA A 14 12.50 -1.70 5.41
CA ALA A 14 13.02 -0.53 4.71
C ALA A 14 13.52 0.55 5.68
N ASP A 15 14.72 1.09 5.47
CA ASP A 15 15.22 2.20 6.29
C ASP A 15 14.66 3.58 5.88
N GLY A 16 13.77 3.62 4.88
CA GLY A 16 13.21 4.85 4.33
C GLY A 16 12.58 4.66 2.94
N PRO A 17 12.32 5.77 2.22
CA PRO A 17 11.71 5.72 0.90
C PRO A 17 12.47 4.83 -0.08
N ASN A 18 11.74 3.96 -0.80
CA ASN A 18 12.32 2.96 -1.66
C ASN A 18 11.52 2.80 -2.97
N TYR A 19 12.07 3.34 -4.05
CA TYR A 19 11.44 3.33 -5.36
C TYR A 19 11.26 1.93 -5.96
N ALA A 20 12.13 0.96 -5.62
CA ALA A 20 11.96 -0.41 -6.11
C ALA A 20 10.69 -1.04 -5.53
N ILE A 21 10.42 -0.81 -4.24
CA ILE A 21 9.19 -1.23 -3.58
C ILE A 21 7.98 -0.50 -4.19
N GLU A 22 8.09 0.79 -4.49
CA GLU A 22 7.03 1.58 -5.13
C GLU A 22 6.64 1.03 -6.50
N VAL A 23 7.61 0.53 -7.28
CA VAL A 23 7.35 -0.17 -8.57
C VAL A 23 6.56 -1.45 -8.34
N GLU A 24 6.89 -2.24 -7.31
CA GLU A 24 6.16 -3.47 -7.00
C GLU A 24 4.71 -3.18 -6.59
N ILE A 25 4.50 -2.17 -5.72
CA ILE A 25 3.17 -1.67 -5.35
C ILE A 25 2.41 -1.17 -6.59
N PHE A 26 3.07 -0.42 -7.46
CA PHE A 26 2.45 0.10 -8.68
C PHE A 26 1.98 -1.05 -9.59
N LYS A 27 2.79 -2.08 -9.79
CA LYS A 27 2.42 -3.26 -10.59
C LYS A 27 1.31 -4.12 -9.97
N LEU A 28 1.12 -4.04 -8.66
CA LEU A 28 -0.02 -4.67 -7.98
C LEU A 28 -1.35 -4.01 -8.41
N ILE A 29 -1.35 -2.68 -8.54
CA ILE A 29 -2.54 -1.89 -8.92
C ILE A 29 -2.76 -1.92 -10.44
N HIS A 30 -1.66 -1.95 -11.19
CA HIS A 30 -1.65 -1.90 -12.65
C HIS A 30 -1.04 -3.19 -13.23
N PRO A 31 -1.79 -4.30 -13.24
CA PRO A 31 -1.29 -5.59 -13.70
C PRO A 31 -0.86 -5.57 -15.19
N GLU A 32 -1.37 -4.63 -15.98
CA GLU A 32 -0.94 -4.38 -17.36
C GLU A 32 0.55 -4.02 -17.50
N TYR A 33 1.21 -3.63 -16.41
CA TYR A 33 2.64 -3.34 -16.38
C TYR A 33 3.50 -4.42 -15.70
N GLN A 34 2.97 -5.62 -15.44
CA GLN A 34 3.74 -6.66 -14.70
C GLN A 34 5.08 -7.00 -15.36
N ASP A 35 5.11 -7.09 -16.69
CA ASP A 35 6.31 -7.48 -17.46
C ASP A 35 7.29 -6.32 -17.71
N PHE A 36 6.93 -5.09 -17.32
CA PHE A 36 7.79 -3.92 -17.54
C PHE A 36 8.95 -3.91 -16.56
N ILE A 37 10.13 -3.50 -17.00
CA ILE A 37 11.31 -3.37 -16.15
C ILE A 37 11.61 -1.90 -15.83
N GLN A 38 12.36 -1.65 -14.76
CA GLN A 38 12.81 -0.31 -14.45
C GLN A 38 13.92 0.13 -15.43
N GLY A 39 13.72 1.26 -16.10
CA GLY A 39 14.68 1.87 -17.01
C GLY A 39 15.02 3.32 -16.65
N ARG A 40 15.80 3.98 -17.51
CA ARG A 40 16.19 5.38 -17.31
C ARG A 40 14.99 6.31 -17.54
N GLY A 41 14.37 6.76 -16.45
CA GLY A 41 13.28 7.75 -16.47
C GLY A 41 11.86 7.19 -16.39
N GLY A 42 11.70 5.89 -16.12
CA GLY A 42 10.40 5.24 -15.95
C GLY A 42 10.45 3.71 -16.13
N LEU A 43 9.27 3.11 -16.30
CA LEU A 43 9.14 1.70 -16.69
C LEU A 43 9.37 1.54 -18.21
N VAL A 44 9.89 0.39 -18.62
CA VAL A 44 10.21 0.06 -20.02
C VAL A 44 9.68 -1.34 -20.34
N HIS A 45 8.98 -1.49 -21.47
CA HIS A 45 8.52 -2.80 -21.94
C HIS A 45 9.71 -3.58 -22.55
N PRO A 46 9.98 -4.83 -22.14
CA PRO A 46 11.16 -5.58 -22.59
C PRO A 46 11.02 -6.23 -23.99
N GLN A 47 9.96 -5.94 -24.76
CA GLN A 47 9.75 -6.58 -26.06
C GLN A 47 10.30 -5.70 -27.20
N ASP A 48 10.97 -6.40 -28.12
CA ASP A 48 11.44 -5.97 -29.45
C ASP A 48 12.74 -5.16 -29.53
N GLY A 49 13.38 -4.85 -28.39
CA GLY A 49 14.62 -4.07 -28.40
C GLY A 49 14.41 -2.58 -28.70
N GLU A 50 13.16 -2.13 -28.76
CA GLU A 50 12.80 -0.72 -28.76
C GLU A 50 12.66 -0.21 -27.32
N ASP A 51 13.20 0.99 -27.05
CA ASP A 51 13.00 1.70 -25.78
C ASP A 51 11.55 2.23 -25.74
N VAL A 52 10.58 1.32 -25.59
CA VAL A 52 9.18 1.67 -25.40
C VAL A 52 9.03 2.15 -23.95
N ARG A 53 9.35 3.42 -23.76
CA ARG A 53 9.08 4.13 -22.52
C ARG A 53 7.58 4.28 -22.40
N VAL A 54 7.02 3.88 -21.26
CA VAL A 54 5.67 4.31 -20.93
C VAL A 54 5.63 5.84 -20.96
N GLN A 55 4.48 6.41 -21.30
CA GLN A 55 4.30 7.86 -21.26
C GLN A 55 4.80 8.39 -19.92
N SER A 56 5.42 9.57 -19.90
CA SER A 56 5.97 10.18 -18.69
C SER A 56 4.92 10.37 -17.57
N SER A 57 3.64 10.34 -17.93
CA SER A 57 2.47 10.31 -17.05
C SER A 57 2.28 8.99 -16.29
N VAL A 58 2.88 7.89 -16.74
CA VAL A 58 2.82 6.56 -16.12
C VAL A 58 4.11 6.32 -15.34
N ARG A 59 4.19 6.96 -14.17
CA ARG A 59 5.25 6.75 -13.19
C ARG A 59 4.64 6.23 -11.90
N PRO A 60 5.27 5.24 -11.24
CA PRO A 60 4.95 4.92 -9.86
C PRO A 60 4.93 6.20 -9.02
N PRO A 61 3.81 6.52 -8.35
CA PRO A 61 3.80 7.53 -7.31
C PRO A 61 4.78 7.19 -6.20
N ASN A 62 5.25 8.21 -5.48
CA ASN A 62 6.18 8.05 -4.37
C ASN A 62 5.47 7.54 -3.10
N TYR A 63 4.88 6.34 -3.14
CA TYR A 63 4.06 5.80 -2.04
C TYR A 63 4.82 5.74 -0.70
N THR A 64 6.12 5.44 -0.74
CA THR A 64 6.93 5.28 0.49
C THR A 64 7.52 6.60 0.99
N ALA A 65 7.53 7.64 0.15
CA ALA A 65 8.06 8.97 0.47
C ALA A 65 6.97 10.02 0.75
N SER A 66 5.75 9.82 0.26
CA SER A 66 4.66 10.80 0.32
C SER A 66 3.43 10.18 0.96
N PHE A 67 3.03 10.76 2.10
CA PHE A 67 1.82 10.34 2.80
C PHE A 67 0.56 10.52 1.93
N ASP A 68 0.47 11.61 1.15
CA ASP A 68 -0.64 11.83 0.22
C ASP A 68 -0.70 10.77 -0.88
N ALA A 69 0.46 10.31 -1.38
CA ALA A 69 0.50 9.22 -2.34
C ALA A 69 0.02 7.90 -1.71
N ALA A 70 0.42 7.61 -0.47
CA ALA A 70 -0.07 6.46 0.29
C ALA A 70 -1.58 6.55 0.60
N LEU A 71 -2.11 7.74 0.87
CA LEU A 71 -3.56 7.93 1.02
C LEU A 71 -4.32 7.66 -0.29
N ARG A 72 -3.79 8.13 -1.44
CA ARG A 72 -4.37 7.80 -2.74
C ARG A 72 -4.30 6.31 -3.05
N LEU A 73 -3.23 5.64 -2.63
CA LEU A 73 -3.12 4.18 -2.71
C LEU A 73 -4.23 3.49 -1.93
N MET A 74 -4.51 3.95 -0.70
CA MET A 74 -5.62 3.42 0.11
C MET A 74 -6.95 3.55 -0.63
N GLN A 75 -7.24 4.72 -1.19
CA GLN A 75 -8.48 4.95 -1.95
C GLN A 75 -8.60 4.04 -3.17
N ALA A 76 -7.49 3.72 -3.83
CA ALA A 76 -7.46 2.85 -5.00
C ALA A 76 -7.67 1.37 -4.65
N LEU A 77 -7.04 0.88 -3.57
CA LEU A 77 -7.07 -0.54 -3.18
C LEU A 77 -8.21 -0.90 -2.24
N LEU A 78 -8.64 0.06 -1.41
CA LEU A 78 -9.57 -0.11 -0.31
C LEU A 78 -10.63 1.03 -0.32
N PRO A 79 -11.51 1.07 -1.34
CA PRO A 79 -12.58 2.06 -1.37
C PRO A 79 -13.51 1.89 -0.16
N GLY A 80 -13.87 3.01 0.47
CA GLY A 80 -14.71 3.03 1.69
C GLY A 80 -13.94 2.68 2.97
N TRP A 81 -12.62 2.86 2.99
CA TRP A 81 -11.79 2.72 4.18
C TRP A 81 -11.29 4.08 4.67
N GLY A 82 -11.15 4.21 5.98
CA GLY A 82 -10.59 5.36 6.68
C GLY A 82 -9.64 4.91 7.79
N GLY A 83 -9.23 5.83 8.66
CA GLY A 83 -8.32 5.47 9.74
C GLY A 83 -7.86 6.65 10.59
N ILE A 84 -7.05 6.33 11.59
CA ILE A 84 -6.32 7.28 12.44
C ILE A 84 -4.83 7.08 12.22
N PHE A 85 -4.11 8.21 12.20
CA PHE A 85 -2.67 8.24 12.00
C PHE A 85 -2.01 8.91 13.19
N SER A 86 -1.12 8.18 13.87
CA SER A 86 -0.35 8.70 14.99
C SER A 86 1.07 9.00 14.53
N PHE A 87 1.46 10.26 14.63
CA PHE A 87 2.82 10.68 14.27
C PHE A 87 3.72 10.67 15.49
N GLY A 88 4.71 9.78 15.48
CA GLY A 88 5.76 9.73 16.49
C GLY A 88 6.63 10.98 16.48
N SER A 89 7.18 11.34 17.65
CA SER A 89 8.11 12.46 17.78
C SER A 89 9.55 11.98 17.67
N GLY A 90 10.20 12.15 16.50
CA GLY A 90 11.65 12.10 16.27
C GLY A 90 12.36 10.74 16.46
N GLU A 91 12.01 9.99 17.50
CA GLU A 91 12.55 8.66 17.86
C GLU A 91 11.45 7.59 17.91
N SER A 92 10.17 8.00 17.80
CA SER A 92 9.02 7.10 17.91
C SER A 92 8.54 6.61 16.55
N ILE A 93 8.12 5.34 16.52
CA ILE A 93 7.48 4.70 15.37
C ILE A 93 6.14 5.40 15.09
N HIS A 94 5.84 5.63 13.82
CA HIS A 94 4.54 6.11 13.36
C HIS A 94 3.58 4.93 13.26
N HIS A 95 2.32 5.16 13.63
CA HIS A 95 1.26 4.16 13.55
C HIS A 95 0.17 4.58 12.58
N ALA A 96 -0.30 3.62 11.77
CA ALA A 96 -1.44 3.78 10.90
C ALA A 96 -2.47 2.68 11.21
N ASP A 97 -3.57 3.07 11.83
CA ASP A 97 -4.72 2.21 12.08
C ASP A 97 -5.79 2.52 11.03
N ILE A 98 -6.14 1.54 10.20
CA ILE A 98 -7.17 1.71 9.17
C ILE A 98 -8.29 0.70 9.33
N TRP A 99 -9.49 1.08 8.94
CA TRP A 99 -10.67 0.22 8.99
C TRP A 99 -11.69 0.62 7.92
N SER A 100 -12.56 -0.32 7.57
CA SER A 100 -13.66 -0.02 6.67
C SER A 100 -14.72 0.86 7.33
N GLU A 101 -15.47 1.61 6.54
CA GLU A 101 -16.62 2.40 7.02
C GLU A 101 -17.63 1.53 7.79
N ARG A 102 -17.77 0.26 7.40
CA ARG A 102 -18.64 -0.68 8.11
C ARG A 102 -18.13 -0.93 9.53
N ARG A 103 -16.83 -1.19 9.70
CA ARG A 103 -16.18 -1.35 11.01
C ARG A 103 -16.28 -0.08 11.84
N GLY A 104 -16.02 1.08 11.22
CA GLY A 104 -16.09 2.38 11.90
C GLY A 104 -17.49 2.77 12.41
N ASN A 105 -18.54 2.19 11.85
CA ASN A 105 -19.94 2.41 12.26
C ASN A 105 -20.48 1.30 13.18
N GLN A 106 -19.68 0.28 13.51
CA GLN A 106 -20.11 -0.82 14.36
C GLN A 106 -20.09 -0.40 15.83
N SER A 107 -21.16 -0.71 16.57
CA SER A 107 -21.18 -0.54 18.02
C SER A 107 -20.45 -1.71 18.71
N SER A 108 -20.09 -1.55 19.98
CA SER A 108 -19.48 -2.64 20.75
C SER A 108 -20.41 -3.85 20.91
N GLU A 109 -21.72 -3.61 21.03
CA GLU A 109 -22.73 -4.69 21.14
C GLU A 109 -22.82 -5.47 19.82
N ASP A 110 -22.79 -4.77 18.68
CA ASP A 110 -22.80 -5.40 17.35
C ASP A 110 -21.51 -6.19 17.05
N ASP A 111 -20.38 -5.80 17.64
CA ASP A 111 -19.09 -6.50 17.46
C ASP A 111 -19.08 -7.86 18.16
N GLU A 112 -19.68 -7.95 19.34
CA GLU A 112 -19.82 -9.22 20.06
C GLU A 112 -20.72 -10.21 19.32
N GLU A 113 -21.81 -9.72 18.73
CA GLU A 113 -22.77 -10.56 18.00
C GLU A 113 -22.29 -10.93 16.58
N ASN A 114 -21.58 -10.02 15.91
CA ASN A 114 -21.14 -10.20 14.53
C ASN A 114 -19.75 -9.58 14.28
N PRO A 115 -18.67 -10.25 14.75
CA PRO A 115 -17.33 -9.71 14.64
C PRO A 115 -16.91 -9.54 13.18
N LEU A 116 -16.45 -8.34 12.84
CA LEU A 116 -16.00 -7.98 11.48
C LEU A 116 -14.52 -8.30 11.29
N VAL A 117 -14.21 -9.57 11.03
CA VAL A 117 -12.84 -10.04 10.81
C VAL A 117 -12.27 -9.54 9.48
N GLY A 118 -11.10 -8.92 9.50
CA GLY A 118 -10.40 -8.43 8.29
C GLY A 118 -10.95 -7.11 7.75
N GLU A 119 -11.75 -6.41 8.54
CA GLU A 119 -12.28 -5.07 8.24
C GLU A 119 -11.48 -3.96 8.93
N ASP A 120 -10.32 -4.31 9.50
CA ASP A 120 -9.31 -3.46 10.11
C ASP A 120 -7.89 -3.96 9.83
N SER A 121 -6.92 -3.06 9.92
CA SER A 121 -5.49 -3.38 9.83
C SER A 121 -4.63 -2.25 10.39
N ASP A 122 -3.47 -2.63 10.90
CA ASP A 122 -2.46 -1.72 11.41
C ASP A 122 -1.14 -1.75 10.61
N GLY A 123 -0.33 -0.72 10.78
CA GLY A 123 1.02 -0.65 10.24
C GLY A 123 1.90 0.29 11.05
N GLU A 124 3.14 -0.14 11.26
CA GLU A 124 4.14 0.54 12.07
C GLU A 124 5.41 0.78 11.26
N HIS A 125 5.93 2.01 11.27
CA HIS A 125 7.23 2.31 10.66
C HIS A 125 7.82 3.65 11.13
N ALA A 126 9.14 3.82 11.00
CA ALA A 126 9.82 5.11 11.19
C ALA A 126 9.44 6.18 10.13
N SER A 127 8.67 5.81 9.11
CA SER A 127 8.13 6.72 8.08
C SER A 127 6.62 6.59 8.07
N PRO A 128 5.84 7.67 8.23
CA PRO A 128 4.39 7.59 8.26
C PRO A 128 3.78 7.08 6.95
N ALA A 129 4.43 7.36 5.82
CA ALA A 129 3.98 6.87 4.52
C ALA A 129 4.16 5.35 4.39
N ILE A 130 5.27 4.81 4.93
CA ILE A 130 5.53 3.36 4.93
C ILE A 130 4.60 2.65 5.90
N ALA A 131 4.38 3.19 7.10
CA ALA A 131 3.41 2.67 8.06
C ALA A 131 2.02 2.52 7.41
N LEU A 132 1.58 3.55 6.69
CA LEU A 132 0.32 3.51 5.94
C LEU A 132 0.33 2.47 4.81
N CYS A 133 1.40 2.36 4.03
CA CYS A 133 1.52 1.34 2.98
C CYS A 133 1.41 -0.09 3.56
N ILE A 134 2.04 -0.35 4.72
CA ILE A 134 1.97 -1.64 5.41
C ILE A 134 0.52 -1.95 5.79
N ALA A 135 -0.17 -1.01 6.44
CA ALA A 135 -1.57 -1.19 6.85
C ALA A 135 -2.48 -1.48 5.64
N ILE A 136 -2.32 -0.73 4.54
CA ILE A 136 -3.11 -0.92 3.30
C ILE A 136 -2.90 -2.33 2.73
N LEU A 137 -1.65 -2.78 2.64
CA LEU A 137 -1.34 -4.06 2.01
C LEU A 137 -1.75 -5.25 2.89
N LYS A 138 -1.63 -5.13 4.22
CA LYS A 138 -2.16 -6.11 5.16
C LYS A 138 -3.69 -6.23 5.04
N ALA A 139 -4.41 -5.12 5.04
CA ALA A 139 -5.86 -5.09 4.81
C ALA A 139 -6.23 -5.69 3.44
N LYS A 140 -5.51 -5.32 2.37
CA LYS A 140 -5.74 -5.87 1.03
C LYS A 140 -5.56 -7.39 1.01
N LYS A 141 -4.49 -7.91 1.60
CA LYS A 141 -4.20 -9.34 1.71
C LYS A 141 -5.27 -10.08 2.51
N ALA A 142 -5.71 -9.53 3.64
CA ALA A 142 -6.77 -10.15 4.44
C ALA A 142 -8.06 -10.32 3.62
N ARG A 143 -8.43 -9.31 2.83
CA ARG A 143 -9.62 -9.37 1.96
C ARG A 143 -9.50 -10.37 0.81
N GLU A 144 -8.29 -10.66 0.32
CA GLU A 144 -8.09 -11.71 -0.69
C GLU A 144 -8.29 -13.13 -0.13
N VAL A 145 -8.17 -13.30 1.20
CA VAL A 145 -8.39 -14.58 1.88
C VAL A 145 -9.86 -14.77 2.28
N SER A 146 -10.63 -13.67 2.38
CA SER A 146 -12.05 -13.66 2.79
C SER A 146 -13.07 -13.81 1.64
N VAL A 147 -12.61 -13.95 0.38
CA VAL A 147 -13.44 -14.17 -0.82
C VAL A 147 -13.26 -15.61 -1.30
#